data_AF-A0A7S0BFD5-F1
#
_entry.id   AF-A0A7S0BFD5-F1
#
_cell.length_a   1.000
_cell.length_b   1.000
_cell.length_c   1.000
_cell.angle_alpha   90.00
_cell.angle_beta   90.00
_cell.angle_gamma   90.00
#
_symmetry.space_group_name_H-M   'P 1'
#
loop_
_entity.id
_entity.type
_entity.pdbx_description
1 polymer ?
#
loop_
_entity_poly.entity_id
_entity_poly.type
_entity_poly.pdbx_seq_one_letter_code
_entity_poly.pdbx_strand_id
1 'polypeptide(L)'
;APPDASTYDIEVDNAEVEEEEEFLEQQDAAEREHNFRFEEEKGTSIVSYSRNIDDSARRVDDRRKKQRERKRLLKEQKKQEKLEEINRLRNLKKLEINERLKQLEQTSGGVQFDAFDLDEDFDPDKFADKMAEKFGEDYYGQ
;
A
#
# COMPACT_ATOMS: atom_id res chain seq x y z
N ALA A 1 -70.48 59.40 0.46
CA ALA A 1 -69.94 58.66 -0.70
C ALA A 1 -68.43 58.56 -0.51
N PRO A 2 -67.81 57.37 -0.62
CA PRO A 2 -66.35 57.26 -0.55
C PRO A 2 -65.72 57.88 -1.82
N PRO A 3 -64.52 58.48 -1.72
CA PRO A 3 -63.85 59.11 -2.85
C PRO A 3 -63.46 58.09 -3.92
N ASP A 4 -63.63 58.53 -5.17
CA ASP A 4 -63.38 57.83 -6.42
C ASP A 4 -61.92 57.38 -6.53
N ALA A 5 -61.69 56.17 -7.05
CA ALA A 5 -60.37 55.57 -7.19
C ALA A 5 -59.62 56.23 -8.36
N SER A 6 -59.15 57.45 -8.17
CA SER A 6 -58.22 58.11 -9.10
C SER A 6 -56.86 57.41 -8.99
N THR A 7 -56.57 56.56 -9.98
CA THR A 7 -55.23 56.29 -10.56
C THR A 7 -54.06 56.53 -9.63
N TYR A 8 -53.61 55.48 -8.96
CA TYR A 8 -52.26 55.42 -8.41
C TYR A 8 -51.29 55.40 -9.59
N ASP A 9 -50.68 56.53 -9.90
CA ASP A 9 -49.53 56.58 -10.80
C ASP A 9 -48.36 55.96 -10.05
N ILE A 10 -48.08 54.69 -10.36
CA ILE A 10 -46.92 53.97 -9.85
C ILE A 10 -45.72 54.49 -10.66
N GLU A 11 -44.92 55.36 -10.04
CA GLU A 11 -43.60 55.73 -10.57
C GLU A 11 -42.68 54.51 -10.38
N VAL A 12 -42.49 53.75 -11.45
CA VAL A 12 -41.60 52.58 -11.46
C VAL A 12 -40.20 53.06 -11.80
N ASP A 13 -39.23 52.86 -10.90
CA ASP A 13 -37.83 53.17 -11.17
C ASP A 13 -37.29 52.19 -12.23
N ASN A 14 -36.88 52.71 -13.39
CA ASN A 14 -36.39 51.87 -14.51
C ASN A 14 -35.23 50.93 -14.11
N ALA A 15 -34.44 51.29 -13.10
CA ALA A 15 -33.36 50.44 -12.60
C ALA A 15 -33.86 49.19 -11.85
N GLU A 16 -34.99 49.28 -11.14
CA GLU A 16 -35.61 48.12 -10.50
C GLU A 16 -36.23 47.17 -11.54
N VAL A 17 -36.76 47.72 -12.64
CA VAL A 17 -37.31 46.94 -13.76
C VAL A 17 -36.21 46.16 -14.48
N GLU A 18 -35.04 46.79 -14.70
CA GLU A 18 -33.88 46.15 -15.33
C GLU A 18 -33.34 45.01 -14.45
N GLU A 19 -33.27 45.19 -13.13
CA GLU A 19 -32.87 44.13 -12.19
C GLU A 19 -33.88 42.96 -12.16
N GLU A 20 -35.18 43.25 -12.25
CA GLU A 20 -36.23 42.23 -12.30
C GLU A 20 -36.19 41.45 -13.62
N GLU A 21 -35.91 42.11 -14.75
CA GLU A 21 -35.72 41.47 -16.06
C GLU A 21 -34.48 40.57 -16.07
N GLU A 22 -33.34 41.02 -15.55
CA GLU A 22 -32.12 40.20 -15.42
C GLU A 22 -32.34 38.97 -14.53
N PHE A 23 -33.14 39.10 -13.45
CA PHE A 23 -33.48 37.98 -12.58
C PHE A 23 -34.33 36.94 -13.30
N LEU A 24 -35.32 37.37 -14.09
CA LEU A 24 -36.15 36.49 -14.91
C LEU A 24 -35.31 35.76 -15.97
N GLU A 25 -34.38 36.44 -16.62
CA GLU A 25 -33.46 35.81 -17.58
C GLU A 25 -32.54 34.77 -16.91
N GLN A 26 -32.03 35.06 -15.70
CA GLN A 26 -31.24 34.11 -14.93
C GLN A 26 -32.06 32.89 -14.50
N GLN A 27 -33.33 33.09 -14.14
CA GLN A 27 -34.24 32.00 -13.81
C GLN A 27 -34.48 31.11 -15.04
N ASP A 28 -34.79 31.71 -16.19
CA ASP A 28 -34.99 30.98 -17.45
C ASP A 28 -33.72 30.21 -17.87
N ALA A 29 -32.54 30.81 -17.68
CA ALA A 29 -31.26 30.15 -17.94
C ALA A 29 -31.04 28.95 -16.99
N ALA A 30 -31.31 29.10 -15.69
CA ALA A 30 -31.19 28.01 -14.72
C ALA A 30 -32.19 26.87 -14.99
N GLU A 31 -33.43 27.19 -15.40
CA GLU A 31 -34.43 26.21 -15.79
C GLU A 31 -34.03 25.46 -17.06
N ARG A 32 -33.49 26.17 -18.05
CA ARG A 32 -32.94 25.57 -19.28
C ARG A 32 -31.76 24.65 -18.96
N GLU A 33 -30.78 25.14 -18.21
CA GLU A 33 -29.63 24.35 -17.78
C GLU A 33 -30.06 23.11 -17.00
N HIS A 34 -31.13 23.19 -16.18
CA HIS A 34 -31.70 22.05 -15.43
C HIS A 34 -32.44 21.04 -16.32
N ASN A 35 -33.27 21.52 -17.24
CA ASN A 35 -34.13 20.68 -18.07
C ASN A 35 -33.35 20.00 -19.20
N PHE A 36 -32.35 20.70 -19.74
CA PHE A 36 -31.50 20.24 -20.84
C PHE A 36 -30.12 19.79 -20.36
N ARG A 37 -29.99 19.41 -19.08
CA ARG A 37 -28.73 18.93 -18.45
C ARG A 37 -27.97 17.87 -19.23
N PHE A 38 -28.61 17.10 -20.09
CA PHE A 38 -27.97 16.03 -20.85
C PHE A 38 -27.78 16.37 -22.33
N GLU A 39 -28.37 17.47 -22.79
CA GLU A 39 -28.32 17.95 -24.18
C GLU A 39 -27.31 19.08 -24.36
N GLU A 40 -27.04 19.86 -23.30
CA GLU A 40 -26.03 20.92 -23.30
C GLU A 40 -24.60 20.37 -23.10
N GLU A 41 -23.62 20.99 -23.78
CA GLU A 41 -22.22 20.54 -23.83
C GLU A 41 -21.57 20.36 -22.45
N LYS A 42 -21.91 21.23 -21.48
CA LYS A 42 -21.37 21.20 -20.10
C LYS A 42 -22.02 20.14 -19.22
N GLY A 43 -23.18 19.62 -19.62
CA GLY A 43 -23.96 18.65 -18.87
C GLY A 43 -23.26 17.32 -18.60
N THR A 44 -22.34 16.95 -19.48
CA THR A 44 -21.53 15.73 -19.36
C THR A 44 -20.30 15.89 -18.47
N SER A 45 -19.94 17.13 -18.13
CA SER A 45 -18.74 17.45 -17.35
C SER A 45 -19.04 17.62 -15.87
N ILE A 46 -18.44 16.78 -15.02
CA ILE A 46 -18.60 16.88 -13.56
C ILE A 46 -17.45 17.74 -13.02
N VAL A 47 -17.78 18.91 -12.46
CA VAL A 47 -16.81 19.73 -11.74
C VAL A 47 -16.47 19.03 -10.42
N SER A 48 -15.19 18.67 -10.25
CA SER A 48 -14.69 18.08 -9.01
C SER A 48 -13.65 18.99 -8.36
N TYR A 49 -13.67 19.05 -7.04
CA TYR A 49 -12.71 19.82 -6.24
C TYR A 49 -11.80 18.86 -5.47
N SER A 50 -10.61 19.34 -5.07
CA SER A 50 -9.72 18.52 -4.25
C SER A 50 -10.37 18.23 -2.90
N ARG A 51 -10.32 16.95 -2.50
CA ARG A 51 -10.79 16.54 -1.17
C ARG A 51 -9.81 16.92 -0.06
N ASN A 52 -8.54 17.10 -0.44
CA ASN A 52 -7.48 17.55 0.44
C ASN A 52 -7.18 18.99 0.12
N ILE A 53 -7.33 19.86 1.12
CA ILE A 53 -7.03 21.28 1.05
C ILE A 53 -5.87 21.48 2.03
N ASP A 54 -4.68 21.71 1.49
CA ASP A 54 -3.46 21.81 2.31
C ASP A 54 -3.47 23.08 3.19
N ASP A 55 -4.14 24.14 2.75
CA ASP A 55 -4.32 25.40 3.47
C ASP A 55 -5.53 25.40 4.43
N SER A 56 -6.01 24.22 4.81
CA SER A 56 -7.11 24.13 5.79
C SER A 56 -6.59 24.45 7.20
N ALA A 57 -7.19 25.43 7.86
CA ALA A 57 -6.98 25.68 9.29
C ALA A 57 -7.49 24.53 10.20
N ARG A 58 -8.15 23.51 9.62
CA ARG A 58 -8.64 22.34 10.35
C ARG A 58 -7.47 21.43 10.74
N ARG A 59 -7.37 21.11 12.03
CA ARG A 59 -6.46 20.06 12.52
C ARG A 59 -6.85 18.68 11.96
N VAL A 60 -5.89 18.00 11.35
CA VAL A 60 -6.05 16.63 10.83
C VAL A 60 -6.06 15.60 11.97
N ASP A 61 -6.97 14.62 11.92
CA ASP A 61 -7.01 13.51 12.87
C ASP A 61 -6.06 12.36 12.46
N ASP A 62 -4.88 12.35 13.06
CA ASP A 62 -3.86 11.33 12.82
C ASP A 62 -3.97 10.07 13.72
N ARG A 63 -5.01 9.94 14.55
CA ARG A 63 -5.08 8.83 15.54
C ARG A 63 -4.98 7.46 14.87
N ARG A 64 -5.71 7.25 13.78
CA ARG A 64 -5.69 5.99 13.02
C ARG A 64 -4.35 5.77 12.32
N LYS A 65 -3.74 6.83 11.75
CA LYS A 65 -2.42 6.77 11.11
C LYS A 65 -1.35 6.34 12.11
N LYS A 66 -1.28 7.02 13.26
CA LYS A 66 -0.37 6.68 14.37
C LYS A 66 -0.59 5.24 14.87
N GLN A 67 -1.84 4.79 14.97
CA GLN A 67 -2.12 3.41 15.38
C GLN A 67 -1.62 2.38 14.36
N ARG A 68 -1.77 2.64 13.06
CA ARG A 68 -1.24 1.78 11.99
C ARG A 68 0.28 1.74 12.00
N GLU A 69 0.93 2.89 12.15
CA GLU A 69 2.39 2.99 12.24
C GLU A 69 2.93 2.21 13.44
N ARG A 70 2.33 2.36 14.63
CA ARG A 70 2.69 1.56 15.81
C ARG A 70 2.55 0.06 15.57
N LYS A 71 1.45 -0.39 14.95
CA LYS A 71 1.24 -1.80 14.61
C LYS A 71 2.28 -2.30 13.59
N ARG A 72 2.66 -1.47 12.61
CA ARG A 72 3.69 -1.81 11.61
C ARG A 72 5.04 -1.99 12.30
N LEU A 73 5.44 -1.02 13.13
CA LEU A 73 6.70 -1.05 13.86
C LEU A 73 6.81 -2.26 14.80
N LEU A 74 5.74 -2.58 15.53
CA LEU A 74 5.71 -3.79 16.38
C LEU A 74 5.85 -5.09 15.57
N LYS A 75 5.24 -5.18 14.38
CA LYS A 75 5.38 -6.36 13.52
C LYS A 75 6.79 -6.48 12.96
N GLU A 76 7.40 -5.36 12.61
CA GLU A 76 8.76 -5.31 12.08
C GLU A 76 9.79 -5.71 13.13
N GLN A 77 9.69 -5.18 14.35
CA GLN A 77 10.52 -5.58 15.49
C GLN A 77 10.41 -7.09 15.77
N LYS A 78 9.18 -7.62 15.87
CA LYS A 78 8.96 -9.06 16.06
C LYS A 78 9.53 -9.92 14.92
N LYS A 79 9.57 -9.40 13.69
CA LYS A 79 10.17 -10.10 12.55
C LYS A 79 11.69 -10.11 12.68
N GLN A 80 12.29 -9.00 13.07
CA GLN A 80 13.73 -8.89 13.30
C GLN A 80 14.19 -9.82 14.43
N GLU A 81 13.52 -9.80 15.58
CA GLU A 81 13.80 -10.70 16.71
C GLU A 81 13.75 -12.18 16.28
N LYS A 82 12.75 -12.57 15.49
CA LYS A 82 12.65 -13.95 14.97
C LYS A 82 13.78 -14.30 14.01
N LEU A 83 14.17 -13.38 13.14
CA LEU A 83 15.28 -13.60 12.20
C LEU A 83 16.61 -13.73 12.95
N GLU A 84 16.83 -12.91 13.97
CA GLU A 84 18.00 -12.99 14.84
C GLU A 84 18.05 -14.34 15.57
N GLU A 85 16.92 -14.79 16.13
CA GLU A 85 16.84 -16.08 16.79
C GLU A 85 17.08 -17.25 15.81
N ILE A 86 16.50 -17.20 14.61
CA ILE A 86 16.76 -18.20 13.55
C ILE A 86 18.24 -18.23 13.19
N ASN A 87 18.89 -17.07 13.06
CA ASN A 87 20.31 -16.99 12.75
C ASN A 87 21.17 -17.56 13.88
N ARG A 88 20.81 -17.28 15.14
CA ARG A 88 21.48 -17.86 16.31
C ARG A 88 21.35 -19.38 16.33
N LEU A 89 20.13 -19.90 16.15
CA LEU A 89 19.86 -21.34 16.08
C LEU A 89 20.61 -22.01 14.92
N ARG A 90 20.65 -21.37 13.75
CA ARG A 90 21.45 -21.84 12.60
C ARG A 90 22.92 -21.94 12.97
N ASN A 91 23.49 -20.92 13.59
CA ASN A 91 24.90 -20.93 13.98
C ASN A 91 25.21 -22.02 15.01
N LEU A 92 24.35 -22.21 16.02
CA LEU A 92 24.49 -23.31 16.99
C LEU A 92 24.41 -24.67 16.30
N LYS A 93 23.50 -24.86 15.35
CA LYS A 93 23.40 -26.10 14.57
C LYS A 93 24.62 -26.34 13.68
N LYS A 94 25.16 -25.30 13.05
CA LYS A 94 26.42 -25.40 12.28
C LYS A 94 27.57 -25.87 13.17
N LEU A 95 27.70 -25.32 14.37
CA LEU A 95 28.72 -25.75 15.33
C LEU A 95 28.53 -27.22 15.74
N GLU A 96 27.29 -27.62 16.06
CA GLU A 96 26.97 -29.01 16.40
C GLU A 96 27.29 -29.99 15.25
N ILE A 97 26.96 -29.62 14.01
CA ILE A 97 27.27 -30.43 12.82
C ILE A 97 28.79 -30.56 12.64
N ASN A 98 29.53 -29.45 12.77
CA ASN A 98 30.99 -29.47 12.66
C ASN A 98 31.65 -30.33 13.74
N GLU A 99 31.13 -30.31 14.98
CA GLU A 99 31.61 -31.19 16.04
C GLU A 99 31.34 -32.66 15.72
N ARG A 100 30.15 -32.99 15.20
CA ARG A 100 29.81 -34.35 14.77
C ARG A 100 30.67 -34.82 13.59
N LEU A 101 30.94 -33.95 12.62
CA LEU A 101 31.83 -34.26 11.49
C LEU A 101 33.26 -34.54 11.97
N LYS A 102 33.79 -33.76 12.91
CA LYS A 102 35.10 -34.02 13.53
C LYS A 102 35.14 -35.37 14.26
N GLN A 103 34.08 -35.72 14.98
CA GLN A 103 33.98 -37.03 15.63
C GLN A 103 33.97 -38.16 14.58
N LEU A 104 33.22 -37.99 13.49
CA LEU A 104 33.19 -38.96 12.40
C LEU A 104 34.56 -39.12 11.75
N GLU A 105 35.26 -38.03 11.43
CA GLU A 105 36.62 -38.04 10.87
C GLU A 105 37.62 -38.81 11.76
N GLN A 106 37.53 -38.62 13.08
CA GLN A 106 38.36 -39.38 14.04
C GLN A 106 38.04 -40.87 14.02
N THR A 107 36.76 -41.25 13.91
CA THR A 107 36.34 -42.66 13.90
C THR A 107 36.54 -43.35 12.56
N SER A 108 36.44 -42.63 11.44
CA SER A 108 36.49 -43.17 10.08
C SER A 108 37.90 -43.42 9.56
N GLY A 109 38.93 -43.18 10.37
CA GLY A 109 40.32 -43.46 10.00
C GLY A 109 40.96 -42.43 9.07
N GLY A 110 40.51 -41.16 9.12
CA GLY A 110 41.14 -40.06 8.37
C GLY A 110 40.42 -39.66 7.08
N VAL A 111 39.17 -40.06 6.90
CA VAL A 111 38.35 -39.55 5.79
C VAL A 111 37.93 -38.11 6.08
N GLN A 112 38.48 -37.16 5.32
CA GLN A 112 38.18 -35.73 5.44
C GLN A 112 36.85 -35.38 4.74
N PHE A 113 35.91 -34.81 5.50
CA PHE A 113 34.59 -34.38 5.01
C PHE A 113 34.56 -32.90 4.57
N ASP A 114 35.70 -32.21 4.52
CA ASP A 114 35.81 -30.77 4.21
C ASP A 114 35.36 -30.37 2.78
N ALA A 115 35.14 -31.35 1.90
CA ALA A 115 34.69 -31.11 0.52
C ALA A 115 33.17 -30.83 0.39
N PHE A 116 32.41 -31.02 1.47
CA PHE A 116 30.97 -30.76 1.48
C PHE A 116 30.70 -29.32 1.93
N ASP A 117 30.18 -28.50 1.03
CA ASP A 117 29.66 -27.18 1.37
C ASP A 117 28.33 -27.35 2.11
N LEU A 118 28.33 -27.05 3.41
CA LEU A 118 27.15 -27.14 4.28
C LEU A 118 26.22 -25.92 4.12
N ASP A 119 26.63 -24.91 3.36
CA ASP A 119 25.88 -23.68 3.13
C ASP A 119 25.13 -23.64 1.79
N GLU A 120 25.42 -24.58 0.88
CA GLU A 120 24.67 -24.74 -0.38
C GLU A 120 23.37 -25.54 -0.16
N ASP A 121 22.36 -25.28 -0.99
CA ASP A 121 21.15 -26.11 -1.01
C ASP A 121 21.52 -27.55 -1.39
N PHE A 122 20.99 -28.53 -0.65
CA PHE A 122 21.29 -29.93 -0.90
C PHE A 122 20.74 -30.38 -2.25
N ASP A 123 21.66 -30.72 -3.16
CA ASP A 123 21.37 -31.27 -4.49
C ASP A 123 21.78 -32.76 -4.50
N PRO A 124 20.83 -33.70 -4.70
CA PRO A 124 21.11 -35.12 -4.63
C PRO A 124 22.11 -35.58 -5.69
N ASP A 125 22.08 -35.00 -6.89
CA ASP A 125 22.95 -35.43 -7.99
C ASP A 125 24.39 -35.00 -7.72
N LYS A 126 24.61 -33.72 -7.35
CA LYS A 126 25.94 -33.23 -6.94
C LYS A 126 26.49 -33.98 -5.74
N PHE A 127 25.62 -34.33 -4.79
CA PHE A 127 26.04 -35.08 -3.60
C PHE A 127 26.45 -36.52 -3.96
N ALA A 128 25.71 -37.18 -4.85
CA ALA A 128 26.06 -38.50 -5.36
C ALA A 128 27.41 -38.48 -6.09
N ASP A 129 27.66 -37.49 -6.95
CA ASP A 129 28.94 -37.31 -7.63
C ASP A 129 30.10 -37.18 -6.64
N LYS A 130 29.96 -36.31 -5.62
CA LYS A 130 30.97 -36.13 -4.55
C LYS A 130 31.19 -37.40 -3.74
N MET A 131 30.13 -38.17 -3.48
CA MET A 131 30.24 -39.44 -2.76
C MET A 131 30.92 -40.52 -3.59
N ALA A 132 30.63 -40.61 -4.89
CA ALA A 132 31.31 -41.54 -5.79
C ALA A 132 32.80 -41.21 -5.95
N GLU A 133 33.17 -39.92 -5.94
CA GLU A 133 34.57 -39.49 -5.98
C GLU A 133 35.34 -39.88 -4.71
N LYS A 134 34.72 -39.71 -3.52
CA LYS A 134 35.37 -40.01 -2.23
C LYS A 134 35.30 -41.48 -1.81
N PHE A 135 34.21 -42.14 -2.17
CA PHE A 135 33.89 -43.51 -1.80
C PHE A 135 33.52 -44.28 -3.07
N GLY A 136 34.50 -44.46 -3.97
CA GLY A 136 34.30 -45.18 -5.24
C GLY A 136 34.43 -46.70 -5.12
N GLU A 137 34.83 -47.35 -6.21
CA GLU A 137 35.02 -48.81 -6.27
C GLU A 137 36.02 -49.34 -5.24
N ASP A 138 37.03 -48.55 -4.86
CA ASP A 138 38.02 -48.95 -3.86
C ASP A 138 37.44 -49.12 -2.44
N TYR A 139 36.30 -48.46 -2.15
CA TYR A 139 35.61 -48.54 -0.86
C TYR A 139 34.41 -49.51 -0.90
N TYR A 140 33.60 -49.48 -1.96
CA TYR A 140 32.40 -50.34 -2.09
C TYR A 140 32.65 -51.68 -2.79
N GLY A 141 33.82 -51.87 -3.40
CA GLY A 141 34.23 -53.13 -4.05
C GLY A 141 34.88 -54.16 -3.12
N GLN A 142 34.97 -53.87 -1.82
CA GLN A 142 35.38 -54.80 -0.76
C GLN A 142 34.20 -55.59 -0.18
#